data_AF-A0A1F0R6X6-F1
#
_entry.id   AF-A0A1F0R6X6-F1
#
_cell.length_a   1.000
_cell.length_b   1.000
_cell.length_c   1.000
_cell.angle_alpha   90.00
_cell.angle_beta   90.00
_cell.angle_gamma   90.00
#
_symmetry.space_group_name_H-M   'P 1'
#
loop_
_entity.id
_entity.type
_entity.pdbx_description
1 polymer ?
#
loop_
_entity_poly.entity_id
_entity_poly.type
_entity_poly.pdbx_seq_one_letter_code
_entity_poly.pdbx_strand_id
1 'polypeptide(L)' 'MDAGMYYVAQAFADAAPPEESLKVVEAGMNLAGFNDPDPHLKELLRQLAYHEISYAEYDMATTQYILGQS' A
#
# COMPACT_ATOMS: atom_id res chain seq x y z
N MET A 1 -3.49 -0.86 -32.37
CA MET A 1 -2.97 -0.92 -30.99
C MET A 1 -1.72 -1.78 -31.02
N ASP A 2 -0.60 -1.24 -30.53
CA ASP A 2 0.65 -1.98 -30.42
C ASP A 2 0.52 -3.08 -29.35
N ALA A 3 1.11 -4.26 -29.59
CA ALA A 3 0.97 -5.40 -28.69
C ALA A 3 1.49 -5.08 -27.28
N GLY A 4 2.53 -4.25 -27.17
CA GLY A 4 3.06 -3.78 -25.90
C GLY A 4 2.03 -3.01 -25.06
N MET A 5 1.23 -2.14 -25.70
CA MET A 5 0.20 -1.36 -25.01
C MET A 5 -0.97 -2.23 -24.51
N TYR A 6 -1.27 -3.33 -25.20
CA TYR A 6 -2.30 -4.28 -24.78
C TYR A 6 -1.89 -5.02 -23.49
N TYR A 7 -0.65 -5.51 -23.42
CA TYR A 7 -0.14 -6.17 -22.22
C TYR A 7 -0.03 -5.23 -21.02
N VAL A 8 0.35 -3.98 -21.24
CA VAL A 8 0.39 -2.96 -20.18
C VAL A 8 -1.01 -2.67 -19.66
N ALA A 9 -1.99 -2.44 -20.55
CA ALA A 9 -3.38 -2.23 -20.15
C ALA A 9 -3.97 -3.45 -19.42
N GLN A 10 -3.64 -4.66 -19.86
CA GLN A 10 -4.07 -5.90 -19.20
C GLN A 10 -3.42 -6.04 -17.81
N ALA A 11 -2.13 -5.74 -17.66
CA ALA A 11 -1.47 -5.78 -16.36
C ALA A 11 -2.03 -4.75 -15.36
N PHE A 12 -2.44 -3.57 -15.84
CA PHE A 12 -3.17 -2.60 -15.01
C PHE A 12 -4.58 -3.05 -14.67
N ALA A 13 -5.26 -3.76 -15.58
CA ALA A 13 -6.59 -4.33 -15.32
C ALA A 13 -6.55 -5.54 -14.37
N ASP A 14 -5.44 -6.30 -14.38
CA ASP A 14 -5.20 -7.47 -13.53
C ASP A 14 -4.58 -7.10 -12.17
N ALA A 15 -4.12 -5.85 -12.00
CA ALA A 15 -3.66 -5.37 -10.71
C ALA A 15 -4.81 -5.44 -9.71
N ALA A 16 -4.58 -6.13 -8.58
CA ALA A 16 -5.58 -6.23 -7.52
C ALA A 16 -6.02 -4.82 -7.12
N PRO A 17 -7.33 -4.55 -7.03
CA PRO A 17 -7.82 -3.25 -6.64
C PRO A 17 -7.23 -2.84 -5.28
N PRO A 18 -7.00 -1.54 -5.03
CA PRO A 18 -6.39 -1.06 -3.79
C PRO A 18 -7.05 -1.63 -2.54
N GLU A 19 -8.39 -1.77 -2.56
CA GLU A 19 -9.18 -2.32 -1.46
C GLU A 19 -8.87 -3.79 -1.15
N GLU A 20 -8.56 -4.60 -2.17
CA GLU A 20 -8.19 -6.01 -1.98
C GLU A 20 -6.76 -6.12 -1.45
N SER A 21 -5.85 -5.32 -1.99
CA SER A 21 -4.47 -5.22 -1.50
C SER A 21 -4.41 -4.83 -0.03
N LEU A 22 -5.22 -3.85 0.39
CA LEU A 22 -5.29 -3.41 1.78
C LEU A 22 -5.84 -4.49 2.72
N LYS A 23 -6.83 -5.28 2.29
CA LYS A 23 -7.36 -6.42 3.08
C LYS A 23 -6.32 -7.50 3.32
N VAL A 24 -5.48 -7.79 2.31
CA VAL A 24 -4.39 -8.76 2.46
C VAL A 24 -3.36 -8.27 3.47
N VAL A 25 -3.00 -7.00 3.42
CA VAL A 25 -2.08 -6.38 4.39
C VAL A 25 -2.67 -6.44 5.81
N GLU A 26 -3.93 -6.06 5.99
CA GLU A 26 -4.62 -6.11 7.29
C GLU A 26 -4.70 -7.54 7.84
N ALA A 27 -5.02 -8.53 6.99
CA ALA A 27 -4.99 -9.94 7.38
C ALA A 27 -3.59 -10.41 7.80
N GLY A 28 -2.54 -10.00 7.07
CA GLY A 28 -1.15 -10.28 7.43
C GLY A 28 -0.73 -9.66 8.76
N MET A 29 -1.11 -8.41 9.01
CA MET A 29 -0.89 -7.72 10.28
C MET A 29 -1.56 -8.45 11.45
N ASN A 30 -2.84 -8.81 11.29
CA ASN A 30 -3.58 -9.58 12.29
C ASN A 30 -2.92 -10.94 12.58
N LEU A 31 -2.47 -11.66 11.55
CA LEU A 31 -1.75 -12.94 11.72
C LEU A 31 -0.43 -12.76 12.47
N ALA A 32 0.25 -11.64 12.29
CA ALA A 32 1.48 -11.29 13.01
C ALA A 32 1.20 -10.75 14.43
N GLY A 33 -0.05 -10.69 14.88
CA GLY A 33 -0.46 -10.21 16.20
C GLY A 33 -0.65 -8.69 16.29
N PHE A 34 -0.56 -7.97 15.18
CA PHE A 34 -0.82 -6.53 15.09
C PHE A 34 -2.30 -6.28 14.81
N ASN A 35 -3.14 -6.52 15.83
CA ASN A 35 -4.61 -6.47 15.70
C ASN A 35 -5.19 -5.04 15.73
N ASP A 36 -4.40 -4.05 16.12
CA ASP A 36 -4.79 -2.64 16.16
C ASP A 36 -3.66 -1.78 15.59
N PRO A 37 -3.44 -1.84 14.26
CA PRO A 37 -2.36 -1.09 13.63
C PRO A 37 -2.65 0.40 13.73
N ASP A 38 -1.59 1.17 14.00
CA ASP A 38 -1.67 2.62 14.20
C ASP A 38 -2.46 3.31 13.07
N PRO A 39 -3.47 4.15 13.41
CA PRO A 39 -4.31 4.81 12.41
C PRO A 39 -3.54 5.63 11.37
N HIS A 40 -2.42 6.25 11.74
CA HIS A 40 -1.58 7.00 10.84
C HIS A 40 -0.86 6.09 9.84
N LEU A 41 -0.31 4.97 10.32
CA LEU A 41 0.31 3.97 9.45
C LEU A 41 -0.70 3.33 8.49
N LYS A 42 -1.95 3.10 8.93
CA LYS A 42 -3.04 2.64 8.05
C LYS A 42 -3.34 3.64 6.94
N GLU A 43 -3.36 4.95 7.26
CA GLU A 43 -3.61 5.98 6.26
C GLU A 43 -2.47 6.10 5.24
N LEU A 44 -1.21 6.00 5.69
CA LEU A 44 -0.06 5.98 4.77
C LEU A 44 -0.11 4.76 3.83
N LEU A 45 -0.49 3.58 4.33
CA LEU A 45 -0.70 2.39 3.51
C LEU A 45 -1.84 2.58 2.49
N ARG A 46 -2.94 3.23 2.89
CA ARG A 46 -4.04 3.58 1.98
C ARG A 46 -3.53 4.48 0.86
N GLN A 47 -2.85 5.58 1.19
CA GLN A 47 -2.32 6.52 0.21
C GLN A 47 -1.37 5.84 -0.78
N LEU A 48 -0.53 4.91 -0.30
CA LEU A 48 0.32 4.09 -1.17
C LEU A 48 -0.50 3.20 -2.11
N ALA A 49 -1.52 2.51 -1.59
CA ALA A 49 -2.38 1.61 -2.39
C ALA A 49 -3.19 2.35 -3.46
N TYR A 50 -3.61 3.59 -3.20
CA TYR A 50 -4.30 4.45 -4.17
C TYR A 50 -3.34 5.26 -5.05
N HIS A 51 -2.02 5.03 -4.95
CA HIS A 51 -0.98 5.78 -5.68
C HIS A 51 -1.02 7.30 -5.46
N GLU A 52 -1.53 7.74 -4.30
CA GLU A 52 -1.55 9.16 -3.89
C GLU A 52 -0.16 9.61 -3.42
N ILE A 53 0.64 8.67 -2.91
CA ILE A 53 2.06 8.84 -2.60
C ILE A 53 2.87 7.73 -3.25
N SER A 54 4.14 8.01 -3.54
CA SER A 54 5.10 7.01 -3.99
C SER A 54 5.57 6.13 -2.84
N TYR A 55 6.16 4.97 -3.18
CA TYR A 55 6.80 4.11 -2.18
C TYR A 55 7.90 4.82 -1.38
N ALA A 56 8.68 5.71 -2.02
CA ALA A 56 9.73 6.47 -1.35
C ALA A 56 9.17 7.47 -0.33
N GLU A 57 8.05 8.13 -0.66
CA GLU A 57 7.35 9.03 0.26
C GLU A 57 6.74 8.26 1.43
N TYR A 58 6.15 7.09 1.15
CA TYR A 58 5.65 6.17 2.18
C TYR A 58 6.76 5.72 3.14
N ASP A 59 7.88 5.23 2.62
CA ASP A 59 9.03 4.73 3.41
C ASP A 59 9.61 5.84 4.30
N MET A 60 9.76 7.04 3.75
CA MET A 60 10.23 8.20 4.50
C MET A 60 9.23 8.61 5.60
N ALA A 61 7.94 8.72 5.29
CA ALA A 61 6.91 9.14 6.24
C ALA A 61 6.75 8.12 7.39
N THR A 62 6.71 6.83 7.06
CA THR A 62 6.64 5.77 8.08
C THR A 62 7.89 5.73 8.94
N THR A 63 9.09 5.87 8.35
CA THR A 63 10.35 5.95 9.10
C THR A 63 10.39 7.14 10.06
N GLN A 64 10.00 8.32 9.58
CA GLN A 64 9.93 9.53 10.42
C GLN A 64 8.91 9.37 11.54
N TYR A 65 7.76 8.75 11.28
CA TYR A 65 6.74 8.52 12.29
C TYR A 65 7.23 7.53 13.36
N ILE A 66 7.79 6.40 12.96
CA ILE A 66 8.24 5.34 13.89
C ILE A 66 9.46 5.79 14.70
N LEU A 67 10.45 6.41 14.07
CA LEU A 67 11.69 6.82 14.73
C LEU A 67 11.59 8.19 15.41
N GLY A 68 10.74 9.08 14.91
CA GLY A 68 10.53 10.43 15.44
C GLY A 68 9.62 10.50 16.67
N GLN A 69 9.02 9.38 17.08
CA GLN A 69 8.30 9.23 18.36
C GLN A 69 9.25 8.86 19.53
N SER A 70 10.57 8.85 19.30
CA SER A 70 11.59 8.51 20.31
C SER A 70 12.01 9.70 21.18
#